data_AF-A0A5N1J9D6-F1
#
_entry.id   AF-A0A5N1J9D6-F1
#
_cell.length_a   1.000
_cell.length_b   1.000
_cell.length_c   1.000
_cell.angle_alpha   90.00
_cell.angle_beta   90.00
_cell.angle_gamma   90.00
#
_symmetry.space_group_name_H-M   'P 1'
#
loop_
_entity.id
_entity.type
_entity.pdbx_description
1 polymer ?
#
loop_
_entity_poly.entity_id
_entity_poly.type
_entity_poly.pdbx_seq_one_letter_code
_entity_poly.pdbx_strand_id
1 'polypeptide(L)'
;MNLILHLLLDAAVIFGLAYIMPQVDVKSFGTALLIAVILAALNFLVGWIIRFPLNLVTLFFLTGIVRIVVTAILLKLIDKMMGSFTIAGFWPALVIAVSVAIAGAIVDGALAPSEAVVEERQREAVLLTPGAEFAYTFKR
;
A
#
# COMPACT_ATOMS: atom_id res chain seq x y z
N MET A 1 -7.60 5.67 -0.21
CA MET A 1 -8.14 6.63 0.77
C MET A 1 -8.45 5.88 2.05
N ASN A 2 -7.41 5.62 2.86
CA ASN A 2 -7.47 5.08 4.23
C ASN A 2 -6.02 4.98 4.76
N LEU A 3 -5.26 6.09 4.68
CA LEU A 3 -3.83 6.13 5.02
C LEU A 3 -3.60 5.69 6.48
N ILE A 4 -4.46 6.15 7.39
CA ILE A 4 -4.39 5.77 8.81
C ILE A 4 -4.57 4.25 8.99
N LEU A 5 -5.52 3.63 8.31
CA LEU A 5 -5.75 2.18 8.43
C LEU A 5 -4.59 1.37 7.86
N HIS A 6 -4.04 1.76 6.71
CA HIS A 6 -2.85 1.13 6.15
C HIS A 6 -1.64 1.28 7.06
N LEU A 7 -1.46 2.46 7.64
CA LEU A 7 -0.37 2.72 8.58
C LEU A 7 -0.47 1.84 9.82
N LEU A 8 -1.66 1.73 10.41
CA LEU A 8 -1.91 0.85 11.56
C LEU A 8 -1.76 -0.63 11.18
N LEU A 9 -2.22 -1.03 10.00
CA LEU A 9 -2.08 -2.39 9.48
C LEU A 9 -0.60 -2.75 9.33
N ASP A 10 0.19 -1.92 8.66
CA ASP A 10 1.62 -2.13 8.45
C ASP A 10 2.34 -2.22 9.80
N ALA A 11 2.04 -1.30 10.74
CA ALA A 11 2.60 -1.34 12.09
C ALA A 11 2.23 -2.64 12.82
N ALA A 12 0.98 -3.07 12.74
CA ALA A 12 0.49 -4.29 13.38
C ALA A 12 1.14 -5.54 12.77
N VAL A 13 1.31 -5.59 11.45
CA VAL A 13 1.97 -6.71 10.75
C VAL A 13 3.45 -6.77 11.13
N ILE A 14 4.17 -5.65 11.10
CA ILE A 14 5.59 -5.59 11.45
C ILE A 14 5.79 -6.02 12.92
N PHE A 15 4.98 -5.47 13.83
CA PHE A 15 5.05 -5.80 15.25
C PHE A 15 4.67 -7.26 15.51
N GLY A 16 3.60 -7.76 14.89
CA GLY A 16 3.17 -9.14 15.01
C GLY A 16 4.22 -10.13 14.50
N LEU A 17 4.87 -9.82 13.37
CA LEU A 17 5.95 -10.65 12.84
C LEU A 17 7.20 -10.61 13.71
N ALA A 18 7.50 -9.49 14.37
CA ALA A 18 8.61 -9.43 15.32
C ALA A 18 8.45 -10.40 16.49
N TYR A 19 7.22 -10.71 16.93
CA TYR A 19 6.99 -11.75 17.93
C TYR A 19 7.19 -13.18 17.41
N ILE A 20 6.94 -13.41 16.12
CA ILE A 20 7.02 -14.74 15.51
C ILE A 20 8.45 -15.03 15.04
N MET A 21 9.20 -14.00 14.66
CA MET A 21 10.53 -14.11 14.05
C MET A 21 11.62 -13.73 15.05
N PRO A 22 12.47 -14.67 15.50
CA PRO A 22 13.58 -14.35 16.41
C PRO A 22 14.65 -13.47 15.76
N GLN A 23 14.63 -13.34 14.44
CA GLN A 23 15.55 -12.49 13.67
C GLN A 23 15.12 -11.02 13.60
N VAL A 24 13.95 -10.66 14.15
CA VAL A 24 13.36 -9.33 14.05
C VAL A 24 13.09 -8.82 15.47
N ASP A 25 13.76 -7.75 15.86
CA ASP A 25 13.56 -7.12 17.17
C ASP A 25 12.91 -5.74 17.01
N VAL A 26 11.82 -5.52 17.74
CA VAL A 26 11.08 -4.27 17.80
C VAL A 26 10.82 -3.92 19.25
N LYS A 27 11.45 -2.83 19.74
CA LYS A 27 11.43 -2.49 21.18
C LYS A 27 10.04 -2.27 21.77
N SER A 28 9.09 -1.76 20.98
CA SER A 28 7.73 -1.45 21.45
C SER A 28 6.76 -1.25 20.29
N PHE A 29 5.45 -1.32 20.57
CA PHE A 29 4.41 -0.98 19.59
C PHE A 29 4.56 0.44 19.03
N GLY A 30 4.96 1.42 19.87
CA GLY A 30 5.23 2.78 19.41
C GLY A 30 6.38 2.85 18.41
N THR A 31 7.38 1.97 18.54
CA THR A 31 8.44 1.83 17.53
C THR A 31 7.89 1.27 16.22
N ALA A 32 7.02 0.26 16.27
CA ALA A 32 6.38 -0.28 15.07
C ALA A 32 5.54 0.78 14.32
N LEU A 33 4.82 1.62 15.05
CA LEU A 33 4.08 2.73 14.47
C LEU A 33 5.01 3.74 13.78
N LEU A 34 6.13 4.08 14.42
CA LEU A 34 7.13 4.97 13.82
C LEU A 34 7.76 4.35 12.55
N ILE A 35 8.08 3.05 12.58
CA ILE A 35 8.57 2.32 11.40
C ILE A 35 7.55 2.41 10.27
N ALA A 36 6.26 2.17 10.54
CA ALA A 36 5.22 2.26 9.53
C ALA A 36 5.10 3.68 8.94
N VAL A 37 5.26 4.73 9.75
CA VAL A 37 5.24 6.13 9.28
C VAL A 37 6.41 6.40 8.35
N ILE A 38 7.62 5.99 8.74
CA ILE A 38 8.81 6.18 7.93
C ILE A 38 8.71 5.35 6.64
N LEU A 39 8.21 4.12 6.74
CA LEU A 39 8.02 3.24 5.59
C LEU A 39 7.02 3.83 4.59
N ALA A 40 5.91 4.39 5.07
CA ALA A 40 4.92 5.07 4.22
C ALA A 40 5.53 6.31 3.53
N ALA A 41 6.30 7.12 4.26
CA ALA A 41 6.98 8.28 3.70
C ALA A 41 8.04 7.90 2.65
N LEU A 42 8.85 6.88 2.94
CA LEU A 42 9.85 6.35 2.01
C LEU A 42 9.20 5.73 0.76
N ASN A 43 8.12 4.98 0.92
CA ASN A 43 7.35 4.44 -0.22
C ASN A 43 6.82 5.55 -1.12
N PHE A 44 6.33 6.64 -0.54
CA PHE A 44 5.89 7.81 -1.31
C PHE A 44 7.05 8.45 -2.09
N LEU A 45 8.21 8.66 -1.43
CA LEU A 45 9.40 9.23 -2.08
C LEU A 45 9.92 8.34 -3.21
N VAL A 46 10.02 7.04 -2.97
CA VAL A 46 10.45 6.06 -3.99
C VAL A 46 9.45 6.01 -5.15
N GLY A 47 8.14 6.04 -4.87
CA GLY A 47 7.12 6.13 -5.90
C GLY A 47 7.28 7.37 -6.78
N TRP A 48 7.67 8.51 -6.19
CA TRP A 48 7.92 9.75 -6.92
C TRP A 48 9.18 9.66 -7.79
N ILE A 49 10.27 9.13 -7.24
CA ILE A 49 11.55 8.93 -7.92
C ILE A 49 11.48 7.91 -9.06
N ILE A 50 10.72 6.82 -8.88
CA ILE A 50 10.58 5.77 -9.90
C ILE A 50 9.69 6.24 -11.05
N ARG A 51 8.66 7.07 -10.78
CA ARG A 51 7.73 7.55 -11.82
C ARG A 51 8.35 8.59 -12.76
N PHE A 52 9.31 9.39 -12.31
CA PHE A 52 9.89 10.47 -13.09
C PHE A 52 10.72 10.01 -14.32
N PRO A 53 11.53 8.94 -14.25
CA PRO A 53 12.30 8.44 -15.40
C PRO A 53 11.63 7.30 -16.21
N LEU A 54 10.61 6.60 -15.68
CA LEU A 54 10.12 5.33 -16.25
C LEU A 54 8.73 5.42 -16.92
N ASN A 55 8.48 6.47 -17.71
CA ASN A 55 7.34 6.46 -18.64
C ASN A 55 7.48 5.42 -19.78
N LEU A 56 8.56 4.61 -19.81
CA LEU A 56 8.91 3.80 -20.97
C LEU A 56 9.10 2.29 -20.75
N VAL A 57 9.15 1.77 -19.52
CA VAL A 57 9.44 0.35 -19.34
C VAL A 57 8.34 -0.30 -18.51
N THR A 58 7.28 -0.69 -19.21
CA THR A 58 6.73 -2.05 -19.14
C THR A 58 7.05 -2.80 -17.84
N LEU A 59 6.01 -3.05 -17.04
CA LEU A 59 5.53 -4.40 -16.70
C LEU A 59 4.57 -4.29 -15.51
N PHE A 60 3.28 -4.36 -15.81
CA PHE A 60 2.17 -4.51 -14.86
C PHE A 60 2.34 -5.70 -13.89
N PHE A 61 3.25 -6.63 -14.21
CA PHE A 61 3.64 -7.79 -13.38
C PHE A 61 4.86 -7.53 -12.46
N LEU A 62 5.72 -6.54 -12.77
CA LEU A 62 6.86 -6.18 -11.92
C LEU A 62 6.45 -5.27 -10.77
N THR A 63 5.38 -4.48 -10.90
CA THR A 63 4.95 -3.55 -9.84
C THR A 63 4.66 -4.23 -8.50
N GLY A 64 4.24 -5.50 -8.47
CA GLY A 64 4.05 -6.26 -7.23
C GLY A 64 5.38 -6.68 -6.59
N ILE A 65 6.15 -7.52 -7.29
CA ILE A 65 7.43 -8.06 -6.78
C ILE A 65 8.45 -6.95 -6.54
N VAL A 66 8.58 -5.98 -7.45
CA VAL A 66 9.49 -4.85 -7.27
C VAL A 66 9.09 -4.03 -6.05
N ARG A 67 7.78 -3.79 -5.83
CA ARG A 67 7.32 -3.08 -4.61
C ARG A 67 7.67 -3.85 -3.34
N ILE A 68 7.55 -5.17 -3.33
CA ILE A 68 7.95 -6.01 -2.20
C ILE A 68 9.46 -5.90 -1.95
N VAL A 69 10.28 -6.05 -2.99
CA VAL A 69 11.75 -5.94 -2.87
C VAL A 69 12.17 -4.54 -2.41
N VAL A 70 11.57 -3.49 -2.99
CA VAL A 70 11.76 -2.10 -2.55
C VAL A 70 11.37 -1.95 -1.09
N THR A 71 10.21 -2.44 -0.67
CA THR A 71 9.75 -2.38 0.73
C THR A 71 10.72 -3.09 1.67
N ALA A 72 11.27 -4.25 1.29
CA ALA A 72 12.29 -4.96 2.07
C ALA A 72 13.59 -4.15 2.20
N ILE A 73 14.02 -3.49 1.12
CA ILE A 73 15.17 -2.58 1.12
C ILE A 73 14.90 -1.38 2.03
N LEU A 74 13.70 -0.80 1.98
CA LEU A 74 13.30 0.30 2.85
C LEU A 74 13.28 -0.11 4.32
N LEU A 75 12.80 -1.31 4.65
CA LEU A 75 12.85 -1.84 6.01
C LEU A 75 14.29 -2.00 6.50
N LYS A 76 15.20 -2.48 5.66
CA LYS A 76 16.64 -2.53 5.98
C LYS A 76 17.27 -1.14 6.10
N LEU A 77 16.75 -0.14 5.40
CA LEU A 77 17.16 1.24 5.58
C LEU A 77 16.69 1.78 6.93
N ILE A 78 15.44 1.51 7.32
CA ILE A 78 14.88 1.92 8.62
C ILE A 78 15.63 1.27 9.78
N ASP A 79 15.94 -0.03 9.67
CA ASP A 79 16.81 -0.75 10.62
C ASP A 79 18.14 -0.03 10.86
N LYS A 80 18.79 0.47 9.80
CA LYS A 80 20.03 1.27 9.94
C LYS A 80 19.81 2.66 10.52
N MET A 81 18.62 3.24 10.33
CA MET A 81 18.27 4.57 10.85
C MET A 81 17.82 4.53 12.32
N MET A 82 17.30 3.39 12.79
CA MET A 82 16.67 3.25 14.09
C MET A 82 17.33 2.17 14.93
N GLY A 83 17.99 2.55 16.03
CA GLY A 83 18.51 1.59 17.02
C GLY A 83 17.44 0.89 17.86
N SER A 84 16.16 1.09 17.56
CA SER A 84 15.01 0.45 18.22
C SER A 84 14.33 -0.62 17.36
N PHE A 85 14.82 -0.82 16.14
CA PHE A 85 14.36 -1.83 15.20
C PHE A 85 15.57 -2.55 14.61
N THR A 86 15.62 -3.87 14.70
CA THR A 86 16.73 -4.62 14.15
C THR A 86 16.24 -5.81 13.34
N ILE A 87 16.79 -5.97 12.13
CA ILE A 87 16.51 -7.11 11.25
C ILE A 87 17.80 -7.85 10.91
N ALA A 88 17.94 -9.08 11.40
CA ALA A 88 19.09 -9.94 11.11
C ALA A 88 19.00 -10.55 9.70
N GLY A 89 19.69 -9.94 8.74
CA GLY A 89 19.77 -10.39 7.35
C GLY A 89 18.70 -9.80 6.43
N PHE A 90 18.72 -10.22 5.15
CA PHE A 90 17.76 -9.75 4.13
C PHE A 90 16.47 -10.58 4.09
N TRP A 91 16.56 -11.88 4.38
CA TRP A 91 15.42 -12.80 4.32
C TRP A 91 14.26 -12.39 5.23
N PRO A 92 14.47 -12.03 6.51
CA PRO A 92 13.35 -11.61 7.36
C PRO A 92 12.71 -10.29 6.88
N ALA A 93 13.52 -9.34 6.38
CA ALA A 93 12.99 -8.11 5.78
C ALA A 93 12.08 -8.39 4.58
N LEU A 94 12.46 -9.37 3.74
CA LEU A 94 11.63 -9.79 2.60
C LEU A 94 10.31 -10.42 3.05
N VAL A 95 10.33 -11.27 4.08
CA VAL A 95 9.09 -11.87 4.60
C VAL A 95 8.16 -10.82 5.22
N ILE A 96 8.70 -9.85 5.95
CA ILE A 96 7.91 -8.71 6.44
C ILE A 96 7.29 -7.95 5.28
N ALA A 97 8.07 -7.62 4.25
CA ALA A 97 7.58 -6.89 3.07
C ALA A 97 6.47 -7.65 2.32
N VAL A 98 6.61 -8.96 2.16
CA VAL A 98 5.58 -9.83 1.57
C VAL A 98 4.31 -9.80 2.42
N SER A 99 4.45 -9.95 3.73
CA SER A 99 3.30 -9.98 4.65
C SER A 99 2.56 -8.65 4.67
N VAL A 100 3.28 -7.53 4.67
CA VAL A 100 2.72 -6.18 4.55
C VAL A 100 1.97 -6.03 3.22
N ALA A 101 2.56 -6.49 2.11
CA ALA A 101 1.91 -6.41 0.80
C ALA A 101 0.62 -7.25 0.72
N ILE A 102 0.60 -8.44 1.32
CA ILE A 102 -0.58 -9.31 1.37
C ILE A 102 -1.66 -8.69 2.27
N ALA A 103 -1.29 -8.23 3.46
CA ALA A 103 -2.22 -7.60 4.38
C ALA A 103 -2.90 -6.38 3.74
N GLY A 104 -2.12 -5.51 3.10
CA GLY A 104 -2.65 -4.35 2.36
C GLY A 104 -3.61 -4.77 1.25
N ALA A 105 -3.25 -5.79 0.45
CA ALA A 105 -4.10 -6.28 -0.63
C ALA A 105 -5.45 -6.83 -0.13
N ILE A 106 -5.47 -7.51 1.02
CA ILE A 106 -6.72 -8.01 1.63
C ILE A 106 -7.59 -6.85 2.08
N VAL A 107 -7.01 -5.84 2.75
CA VAL A 107 -7.75 -4.67 3.23
C VAL A 107 -8.31 -3.85 2.07
N ASP A 108 -7.52 -3.64 1.02
CA ASP A 108 -7.97 -2.96 -0.19
C ASP A 108 -9.12 -3.73 -0.89
N GLY A 109 -9.02 -5.06 -0.93
CA GLY A 109 -10.10 -5.91 -1.48
C GLY A 109 -11.38 -5.88 -0.66
N ALA A 110 -11.27 -5.87 0.67
CA ALA A 110 -12.42 -5.81 1.58
C ALA A 110 -13.12 -4.44 1.59
N LEU A 111 -12.39 -3.36 1.30
CA LEU A 111 -12.91 -1.99 1.24
C LEU A 111 -13.41 -1.60 -0.15
N ALA A 112 -13.32 -2.48 -1.15
CA ALA A 112 -13.83 -2.23 -2.49
C ALA A 112 -15.36 -2.09 -2.47
N PRO A 113 -15.94 -0.96 -2.93
CA PRO A 113 -17.39 -0.80 -3.00
C PRO A 113 -17.99 -1.90 -3.87
N SER A 114 -19.02 -2.60 -3.37
CA SER A 114 -19.74 -3.60 -4.16
C SER A 114 -20.35 -2.93 -5.39
N GLU A 115 -20.20 -3.54 -6.56
CA GLU A 115 -20.64 -3.01 -7.86
C GLU A 115 -22.11 -2.53 -7.84
N ALA A 116 -22.96 -3.16 -7.02
CA ALA A 116 -24.36 -2.78 -6.80
C ALA A 116 -24.54 -1.33 -6.28
N VAL A 117 -23.67 -0.84 -5.41
CA VAL A 117 -23.73 0.53 -4.87
C VAL A 117 -23.28 1.54 -5.92
N VAL A 118 -22.33 1.17 -6.79
CA VAL A 118 -21.88 2.03 -7.89
C VAL A 118 -22.99 2.19 -8.92
N GLU A 119 -23.70 1.10 -9.24
CA GLU A 119 -24.82 1.13 -10.19
C GLU A 119 -26.01 1.95 -9.66
N GLU A 120 -26.38 1.82 -8.37
CA GLU A 120 -27.42 2.65 -7.76
C GLU A 120 -27.05 4.14 -7.77
N ARG A 121 -25.80 4.49 -7.44
CA ARG A 121 -25.32 5.89 -7.49
C ARG A 121 -25.31 6.45 -8.91
N GLN A 122 -24.99 5.62 -9.90
CA GLN A 122 -25.07 5.99 -11.31
C GLN A 122 -26.52 6.22 -11.75
N ARG A 123 -27.44 5.34 -11.34
CA ARG A 123 -28.87 5.49 -11.62
C ARG A 123 -29.43 6.75 -10.97
N GLU A 124 -29.11 7.04 -9.71
CA GLU A 124 -29.50 8.28 -9.04
C GLU A 124 -28.92 9.53 -9.75
N ALA A 125 -27.64 9.51 -10.15
CA ALA A 125 -27.01 10.62 -10.87
C ALA A 125 -27.62 10.87 -12.27
N VAL A 126 -28.02 9.80 -12.95
CA VAL A 126 -28.73 9.87 -14.24
C VAL A 126 -30.15 10.43 -14.07
N LEU A 127 -30.85 10.05 -13.00
CA LEU A 127 -32.19 10.56 -12.69
C LEU A 127 -32.19 12.05 -12.30
N LEU A 128 -31.11 12.54 -11.68
CA LEU A 128 -30.96 13.94 -11.27
C LEU A 128 -30.50 14.88 -12.40
N THR A 129 -30.19 14.35 -13.60
CA THR A 129 -29.78 15.14 -14.78
C THR A 129 -30.75 14.95 -15.95
N PRO A 130 -31.99 15.49 -15.89
CA PRO A 130 -32.95 15.35 -16.98
C PRO A 130 -32.54 16.27 -18.14
N GLY A 131 -31.98 15.70 -19.22
CA GLY A 131 -31.71 16.44 -20.46
C GLY A 131 -30.57 15.95 -21.35
N ALA A 132 -29.71 15.03 -20.90
CA ALA A 132 -28.55 14.60 -21.69
C ALA A 132 -28.90 13.70 -22.91
N GLU A 133 -30.07 13.06 -22.93
CA GLU A 133 -30.48 12.20 -24.05
C GLU A 133 -30.81 12.98 -25.34
N PHE A 134 -31.17 14.27 -25.25
CA PHE A 134 -31.51 15.05 -26.44
C PHE A 134 -30.30 15.47 -27.29
N ALA A 135 -29.08 15.43 -26.75
CA ALA A 135 -27.89 15.91 -27.47
C ALA A 135 -27.34 14.90 -28.50
N TYR A 136 -27.67 13.61 -28.39
CA TYR A 136 -27.13 12.56 -29.27
C TYR A 136 -28.00 12.24 -30.49
N THR A 137 -29.27 12.65 -30.51
CA THR A 137 -30.19 12.38 -31.64
C THR A 137 -29.99 13.32 -32.84
N PHE A 138 -29.30 14.46 -32.69
CA PHE A 138 -29.22 15.48 -33.75
C PHE A 138 -27.96 15.40 -34.65
N LYS A 139 -27.14 14.35 -34.50
CA LYS A 139 -25.88 14.20 -35.26
C LYS A 139 -25.83 12.91 -36.10
N ARG A 140 -26.88 12.69 -36.91
CA ARG A 140 -26.87 11.76 -38.05
C ARG A 140 -27.24 12.51 -39.32
#